data_AF-A0A529QT88-F1
#
_entry.id   AF-A0A529QT88-F1
#
_cell.length_a   1.000
_cell.length_b   1.000
_cell.length_c   1.000
_cell.angle_alpha   90.00
_cell.angle_beta   90.00
_cell.angle_gamma   90.00
#
_symmetry.space_group_name_H-M   'P 1'
#
loop_
_entity.id
_entity.type
_entity.pdbx_description
1 polymer ?
#
loop_
_entity_poly.entity_id
_entity_poly.type
_entity_poly.pdbx_seq_one_letter_code
_entity_poly.pdbx_strand_id
1 'polypeptide(L)'
;QMQLASQPEGADNSAQGMAMLGLMQQLSFNGASVRFEDDSLTGKVLDYVGKQQGMSAKDVANQAKAIVPFGMAQLNNPELTAEVSSAVNTFLDDPKSLEISAEPPSSVPFALIMAGAMSNPLDLPKTLGVKVKANQD
;
A
#
# COMPACT_ATOMS: atom_id res chain seq x y z
N GLN A 1 24.68 -26.51 -23.05
CA GLN A 1 23.90 -27.08 -21.94
C GLN A 1 24.70 -26.84 -20.67
N MET A 2 24.35 -25.80 -19.90
CA MET A 2 24.87 -25.64 -18.53
C MET A 2 23.94 -26.41 -17.63
N GLN A 3 24.39 -27.59 -17.23
CA GLN A 3 23.73 -28.42 -16.24
C GLN A 3 23.89 -27.68 -14.91
N LEU A 4 22.81 -27.10 -14.39
CA LEU A 4 22.73 -26.69 -12.99
C LEU A 4 22.93 -27.97 -12.18
N ALA A 5 24.15 -28.14 -11.68
CA ALA A 5 24.45 -29.13 -10.66
C ALA A 5 23.57 -28.81 -9.45
N SER A 6 22.65 -29.73 -9.19
CA SER A 6 21.94 -29.91 -7.93
C SER A 6 22.88 -29.62 -6.75
N GLN A 7 22.68 -28.47 -6.11
CA GLN A 7 23.35 -28.14 -4.86
C GLN A 7 22.74 -29.03 -3.75
N PRO A 8 23.57 -29.65 -2.91
CA PRO A 8 23.09 -30.53 -1.85
C PRO A 8 22.35 -29.71 -0.79
N GLU A 9 21.18 -30.19 -0.37
CA GLU A 9 20.50 -29.66 0.81
C GLU A 9 21.39 -29.88 2.05
N GLY A 10 21.90 -28.79 2.63
CA GLY A 10 22.47 -28.81 3.99
C GLY A 10 23.93 -28.37 4.19
N ALA A 11 24.64 -27.81 3.20
CA ALA A 11 26.00 -27.27 3.41
C ALA A 11 26.09 -25.80 2.96
N ASP A 12 26.52 -24.91 3.87
CA ASP A 12 26.77 -23.46 3.75
C ASP A 12 25.60 -22.45 3.83
N ASN A 13 24.48 -22.82 4.45
CA ASN A 13 23.42 -21.84 4.79
C ASN A 13 23.78 -20.88 5.94
N SER A 14 24.80 -21.17 6.75
CA SER A 14 25.15 -20.36 7.92
C SER A 14 25.96 -19.12 7.55
N ALA A 15 27.02 -19.26 6.75
CA ALA A 15 27.84 -18.11 6.32
C ALA A 15 27.06 -17.18 5.39
N GLN A 16 26.30 -17.75 4.45
CA GLN A 16 25.43 -16.98 3.56
C GLN A 16 24.25 -16.35 4.31
N GLY A 17 23.66 -17.06 5.28
CA GLY A 17 22.63 -16.51 6.17
C GLY A 17 23.13 -15.37 7.04
N MET A 18 24.34 -15.51 7.62
CA MET A 18 24.98 -14.45 8.40
C MET A 18 25.38 -13.24 7.53
N ALA A 19 25.84 -13.47 6.30
CA ALA A 19 26.09 -12.40 5.34
C ALA A 19 24.80 -11.65 4.98
N MET A 20 23.69 -12.37 4.74
CA MET A 20 22.38 -11.77 4.49
C MET A 20 21.87 -10.97 5.70
N LEU A 21 22.06 -11.46 6.91
CA LEU A 21 21.73 -10.72 8.13
C LEU A 21 22.56 -9.43 8.25
N GLY A 22 23.85 -9.49 7.95
CA GLY A 22 24.72 -8.32 7.91
C GLY A 22 24.27 -7.27 6.89
N LEU A 23 23.84 -7.71 5.70
CA LEU A 23 23.27 -6.83 4.68
C LEU A 23 21.95 -6.21 5.15
N MET A 24 21.05 -7.00 5.76
CA MET A 24 19.78 -6.48 6.28
C MET A 24 19.95 -5.40 7.36
N GLN A 25 21.00 -5.49 8.19
CA GLN A 25 21.32 -4.45 9.17
C GLN A 25 21.72 -3.12 8.53
N GLN A 26 22.18 -3.14 7.27
CA GLN A 26 22.58 -1.95 6.52
C GLN A 26 21.44 -1.38 5.65
N LEU A 27 20.30 -2.09 5.54
CA LEU A 27 19.17 -1.62 4.75
C LEU A 27 18.38 -0.55 5.50
N SER A 28 18.08 0.53 4.79
CA SER A 28 17.20 1.60 5.25
C SER A 28 16.14 1.88 4.20
N PHE A 29 14.91 2.08 4.66
CA PHE A 29 13.79 2.51 3.83
C PHE A 29 13.80 4.03 3.72
N ASN A 30 13.82 4.54 2.49
CA ASN A 30 13.76 5.98 2.20
C ASN A 30 12.38 6.40 1.72
N GLY A 31 11.70 5.52 0.99
CA GLY A 31 10.35 5.73 0.54
C GLY A 31 9.93 4.72 -0.51
N ALA A 32 8.63 4.68 -0.79
CA ALA A 32 8.04 3.94 -1.88
C ALA A 32 6.75 4.63 -2.31
N SER A 33 6.40 4.54 -3.59
CA SER A 33 5.10 4.98 -4.08
C SER A 33 4.53 3.99 -5.09
N VAL A 34 3.21 3.89 -5.09
CA VAL A 34 2.43 3.14 -6.07
C VAL A 34 1.34 4.05 -6.57
N ARG A 35 1.29 4.26 -7.89
CA ARG A 35 0.31 5.11 -8.56
C ARG A 35 -0.50 4.27 -9.53
N PHE A 36 -1.83 4.40 -9.43
CA PHE A 36 -2.78 3.91 -10.40
C PHE A 36 -3.20 5.07 -11.30
N GLU A 37 -3.12 4.90 -12.62
CA GLU A 37 -3.65 5.83 -13.61
C GLU A 37 -4.89 5.23 -14.24
N ASP A 38 -6.00 5.97 -14.17
CA ASP A 38 -7.28 5.61 -14.74
C ASP A 38 -7.57 6.47 -15.96
N ASP A 39 -7.76 5.81 -17.10
CA ASP A 39 -8.29 6.46 -18.31
C ASP A 39 -9.80 6.17 -18.45
N SER A 40 -10.21 4.91 -18.22
CA SER A 40 -11.63 4.54 -18.31
C SER A 40 -12.02 3.29 -17.52
N LEU A 41 -11.09 2.65 -16.81
CA LEU A 41 -11.33 1.34 -16.21
C LEU A 41 -12.31 1.47 -15.03
N THR A 42 -12.10 2.45 -14.15
CA THR A 42 -12.89 2.66 -12.95
C THR A 42 -14.36 2.88 -13.30
N GLY A 43 -14.64 3.77 -14.26
CA GLY A 43 -16.01 4.00 -14.75
C GLY A 43 -16.68 2.73 -15.27
N LYS A 44 -15.96 1.92 -16.07
CA LYS A 44 -16.47 0.65 -16.61
C LYS A 44 -16.77 -0.37 -15.51
N VAL A 45 -15.93 -0.45 -14.48
CA VAL A 45 -16.14 -1.34 -13.33
C VAL A 45 -17.36 -0.89 -12.53
N LEU A 46 -17.50 0.40 -12.24
CA LEU A 46 -18.66 0.94 -11.54
C LEU A 46 -19.95 0.70 -12.32
N ASP A 47 -19.95 0.89 -13.63
CA ASP A 47 -21.09 0.61 -14.51
C ASP A 47 -21.46 -0.89 -14.49
N TYR A 48 -20.46 -1.77 -14.56
CA TYR A 48 -20.66 -3.21 -14.55
C TYR A 48 -21.26 -3.68 -13.22
N VAL A 49 -20.73 -3.21 -12.09
CA VAL A 49 -21.23 -3.52 -10.75
C VAL A 49 -22.63 -2.92 -10.56
N GLY A 50 -22.85 -1.67 -10.98
CA GLY A 50 -24.16 -1.02 -10.92
C GLY A 50 -25.23 -1.83 -11.65
N LYS A 51 -24.94 -2.28 -12.88
CA LYS A 51 -25.85 -3.14 -13.66
C LYS A 51 -26.20 -4.46 -12.95
N GLN A 52 -25.24 -5.07 -12.26
CA GLN A 52 -25.51 -6.30 -11.48
C GLN A 52 -26.40 -6.05 -10.27
N GLN A 53 -26.30 -4.88 -9.64
CA GLN A 53 -27.05 -4.54 -8.42
C GLN A 53 -28.35 -3.77 -8.71
N GLY A 54 -28.64 -3.45 -9.98
CA GLY A 54 -29.78 -2.59 -10.34
C GLY A 54 -29.59 -1.13 -9.92
N MET A 55 -28.34 -0.67 -9.82
CA MET A 55 -27.94 0.67 -9.37
C MET A 55 -27.19 1.42 -10.48
N SER A 56 -27.09 2.74 -10.38
CA SER A 56 -26.19 3.50 -11.26
C SER A 56 -24.74 3.39 -10.78
N ALA A 57 -23.76 3.61 -11.67
CA ALA A 57 -22.35 3.72 -11.29
C ALA A 57 -22.12 4.80 -10.21
N LYS A 58 -22.88 5.90 -10.26
CA LYS A 58 -22.82 6.97 -9.27
C LYS A 58 -23.28 6.49 -7.88
N ASP A 59 -24.32 5.67 -7.81
CA ASP A 59 -24.80 5.12 -6.54
C ASP A 59 -23.77 4.15 -5.94
N VAL A 60 -23.16 3.31 -6.78
CA VAL A 60 -22.06 2.40 -6.36
C VAL A 60 -20.87 3.21 -5.84
N ALA A 61 -20.47 4.26 -6.55
CA ALA A 61 -19.40 5.16 -6.12
C ALA A 61 -19.72 5.83 -4.77
N ASN A 62 -20.93 6.36 -4.60
CA ASN A 62 -21.38 6.97 -3.35
C ASN A 62 -21.38 5.98 -2.18
N GLN A 63 -21.78 4.72 -2.43
CA GLN A 63 -21.72 3.67 -1.42
C GLN A 63 -20.27 3.36 -1.02
N ALA A 64 -19.36 3.26 -1.98
CA ALA A 64 -17.93 3.04 -1.70
C ALA A 64 -17.35 4.19 -0.85
N LYS A 65 -17.63 5.44 -1.21
CA LYS A 65 -17.24 6.63 -0.44
C LYS A 65 -17.76 6.59 1.01
N ALA A 66 -18.98 6.11 1.21
CA ALA A 66 -19.56 6.00 2.54
C ALA A 66 -18.91 4.90 3.39
N ILE A 67 -18.45 3.80 2.79
CA ILE A 67 -17.91 2.64 3.52
C ILE A 67 -16.42 2.79 3.85
N VAL A 68 -15.64 3.46 2.99
CA VAL A 68 -14.19 3.62 3.18
C VAL A 68 -13.79 4.15 4.57
N PRO A 69 -14.39 5.23 5.11
CA PRO A 69 -14.05 5.71 6.45
C PRO A 69 -14.24 4.66 7.56
N PHE A 70 -15.28 3.81 7.44
CA PHE A 70 -15.54 2.75 8.42
C PHE A 70 -14.50 1.64 8.36
N GLY A 71 -14.03 1.28 7.15
CA GLY A 71 -12.93 0.33 6.98
C GLY A 71 -11.62 0.84 7.58
N MET A 72 -11.35 2.14 7.40
CA MET A 72 -10.15 2.81 7.91
C MET A 72 -10.15 3.01 9.43
N ALA A 73 -11.32 3.10 10.07
CA ALA A 73 -11.44 3.30 11.51
C ALA A 73 -10.69 2.23 12.34
N GLN A 74 -10.55 1.01 11.81
CA GLN A 74 -9.82 -0.08 12.46
C GLN A 74 -8.32 0.20 12.62
N LEU A 75 -7.75 1.10 11.81
CA LEU A 75 -6.35 1.49 11.90
C LEU A 75 -6.06 2.46 13.05
N ASN A 76 -7.11 3.00 13.70
CA ASN A 76 -6.98 4.01 14.77
C ASN A 76 -6.09 5.20 14.37
N ASN A 77 -6.14 5.58 13.08
CA ASN A 77 -5.34 6.65 12.50
C ASN A 77 -6.28 7.67 11.82
N PRO A 78 -6.76 8.69 12.56
CA PRO A 78 -7.76 9.62 12.04
C PRO A 78 -7.23 10.52 10.92
N GLU A 79 -5.93 10.83 10.93
CA GLU A 79 -5.28 11.63 9.89
C GLU A 79 -5.26 10.87 8.56
N LEU A 80 -4.73 9.65 8.56
CA LEU A 80 -4.74 8.79 7.37
C LEU A 80 -6.17 8.47 6.90
N THR A 81 -7.11 8.29 7.84
CA THR A 81 -8.53 8.09 7.50
C THR A 81 -9.09 9.28 6.73
N ALA A 82 -8.79 10.50 7.15
CA ALA A 82 -9.23 11.71 6.48
C ALA A 82 -8.60 11.84 5.08
N GLU A 83 -7.29 11.59 4.95
CA GLU A 83 -6.60 11.62 3.66
C GLU A 83 -7.16 10.61 2.68
N VAL A 84 -7.31 9.35 3.09
CA VAL A 84 -7.87 8.28 2.26
C VAL A 84 -9.30 8.61 1.85
N SER A 85 -10.13 9.08 2.79
CA SER A 85 -11.52 9.45 2.49
C SER A 85 -11.58 10.59 1.47
N SER A 86 -10.74 11.61 1.63
CA SER A 86 -10.62 12.72 0.70
C SER A 86 -10.19 12.26 -0.69
N ALA A 87 -9.11 11.48 -0.76
CA ALA A 87 -8.57 10.96 -2.02
C ALA A 87 -9.57 10.06 -2.74
N VAL A 88 -10.26 9.15 -2.03
CA VAL A 88 -11.30 8.30 -2.62
C VAL A 88 -12.49 9.12 -3.11
N ASN A 89 -12.90 10.16 -2.37
CA ASN A 89 -13.97 11.05 -2.82
C ASN A 89 -13.58 11.71 -4.15
N THR A 90 -12.41 12.36 -4.19
CA THR A 90 -11.88 13.02 -5.39
C THR A 90 -11.74 12.04 -6.56
N PHE A 91 -11.15 10.87 -6.32
CA PHE A 91 -10.94 9.86 -7.35
C PHE A 91 -12.25 9.33 -7.91
N LEU A 92 -13.23 9.01 -7.07
CA LEU A 92 -14.50 8.45 -7.54
C LEU A 92 -15.47 9.50 -8.13
N ASP A 93 -15.23 10.80 -7.91
CA ASP A 93 -15.96 11.87 -8.60
C ASP A 93 -15.44 12.12 -10.02
N ASP A 94 -14.12 12.04 -10.22
CA ASP A 94 -13.45 12.29 -11.50
C ASP A 94 -12.19 11.39 -11.60
N PRO A 95 -12.34 10.10 -11.95
CA PRO A 95 -11.22 9.15 -11.91
C PRO A 95 -10.11 9.54 -12.88
N LYS A 96 -8.89 9.78 -12.36
CA LYS A 96 -7.67 10.01 -13.16
C LYS A 96 -6.44 9.35 -12.57
N SER A 97 -6.16 9.59 -11.30
CA SER A 97 -5.05 8.94 -10.62
C SER A 97 -5.31 8.75 -9.13
N LEU A 98 -4.78 7.67 -8.59
CA LEU A 98 -4.74 7.41 -7.15
C LEU A 98 -3.33 6.94 -6.78
N GLU A 99 -2.68 7.65 -5.88
CA GLU A 99 -1.32 7.36 -5.44
C GLU A 99 -1.30 7.10 -3.94
N ILE A 100 -0.61 6.03 -3.56
CA ILE A 100 -0.26 5.70 -2.19
C ILE A 100 1.25 5.79 -2.08
N SER A 101 1.74 6.67 -1.21
CA SER A 101 3.16 6.82 -0.95
C SER A 101 3.48 6.57 0.52
N ALA A 102 4.70 6.13 0.79
CA ALA A 102 5.31 6.02 2.11
C ALA A 102 6.58 6.88 2.08
N GLU A 103 6.53 8.04 2.72
CA GLU A 103 7.57 9.07 2.71
C GLU A 103 7.93 9.43 4.16
N PRO A 104 8.78 8.64 4.85
CA PRO A 104 9.21 8.99 6.18
C PRO A 104 10.09 10.26 6.14
N PRO A 105 10.05 11.11 7.18
CA PRO A 105 10.84 12.36 7.22
C PRO A 105 12.36 12.12 7.25
N SER A 106 12.79 10.90 7.53
CA SER A 106 14.18 10.46 7.57
C SER A 106 14.26 8.97 7.26
N SER A 107 15.39 8.51 6.72
CA SER A 107 15.62 7.09 6.43
C SER A 107 15.35 6.21 7.66
N VAL A 108 14.53 5.17 7.49
CA VAL A 108 14.14 4.27 8.58
C VAL A 108 14.88 2.95 8.44
N PRO A 109 15.73 2.55 9.42
CA PRO A 109 16.37 1.24 9.41
C PRO A 109 15.37 0.10 9.28
N PHE A 110 15.65 -0.87 8.40
CA PHE A 110 14.74 -2.00 8.16
C PHE A 110 14.45 -2.80 9.44
N ALA A 111 15.43 -2.92 10.33
CA ALA A 111 15.27 -3.55 11.63
C ALA A 111 14.17 -2.88 12.50
N LEU A 112 14.04 -1.54 12.44
CA LEU A 112 12.98 -0.83 13.17
C LEU A 112 11.60 -1.06 12.58
N ILE A 113 11.51 -1.18 11.25
CA ILE A 113 10.25 -1.52 10.57
C ILE A 113 9.79 -2.91 11.01
N MET A 114 10.68 -3.90 11.00
CA MET A 114 10.38 -5.26 11.46
C MET A 114 9.99 -5.27 12.95
N ALA A 115 10.69 -4.53 13.80
CA ALA A 115 10.34 -4.41 15.22
C ALA A 115 8.95 -3.79 15.42
N GLY A 116 8.63 -2.71 14.70
CA GLY A 116 7.31 -2.06 14.71
C GLY A 116 6.19 -2.99 14.22
N ALA A 117 6.46 -3.79 13.18
CA ALA A 117 5.52 -4.77 12.67
C ALA A 117 5.14 -5.84 13.71
N MET A 118 6.09 -6.24 14.55
CA MET A 118 5.85 -7.24 15.60
C MET A 118 5.22 -6.64 16.87
N SER A 119 5.55 -5.39 17.23
CA SER A 119 5.10 -4.79 18.49
C SER A 119 3.76 -4.06 18.36
N ASN A 120 3.60 -3.23 17.32
CA ASN A 120 2.38 -2.51 17.03
C ASN A 120 2.27 -2.20 15.53
N PRO A 121 1.77 -3.15 14.72
CA PRO A 121 1.68 -2.96 13.27
C PRO A 121 0.78 -1.79 12.85
N LEU A 122 -0.13 -1.34 13.70
CA LEU A 122 -1.03 -0.21 13.41
C LEU A 122 -0.31 1.15 13.40
N ASP A 123 0.86 1.26 14.04
CA ASP A 123 1.66 2.50 14.02
C ASP A 123 2.52 2.62 12.75
N LEU A 124 2.74 1.53 12.01
CA LEU A 124 3.64 1.53 10.85
C LEU A 124 3.27 2.55 9.78
N PRO A 125 2.00 2.71 9.36
CA PRO A 125 1.64 3.73 8.38
C PRO A 125 2.06 5.15 8.83
N LYS A 126 1.97 5.43 10.13
CA LYS A 126 2.41 6.71 10.70
C LYS A 126 3.94 6.83 10.69
N THR A 127 4.65 5.79 11.12
CA THR A 127 6.13 5.77 11.10
C THR A 127 6.70 5.93 9.70
N LEU A 128 6.07 5.30 8.71
CA LEU A 128 6.49 5.31 7.32
C LEU A 128 6.00 6.55 6.56
N GLY A 129 5.26 7.45 7.20
CA GLY A 129 4.72 8.65 6.55
C GLY A 129 3.81 8.31 5.37
N VAL A 130 2.90 7.34 5.55
CA VAL A 130 1.98 6.92 4.50
C VAL A 130 0.98 8.02 4.21
N LYS A 131 0.81 8.33 2.92
CA LYS A 131 -0.13 9.32 2.40
C LYS A 131 -0.92 8.75 1.24
N VAL A 132 -2.12 9.28 1.02
CA VAL A 132 -2.94 8.94 -0.15
C VAL A 132 -3.40 10.21 -0.85
N LYS A 133 -3.16 10.28 -2.16
CA LYS A 133 -3.50 11.41 -3.02
C LYS A 133 -4.28 10.94 -4.23
N ALA A 134 -5.20 11.76 -4.69
CA ALA A 134 -5.94 11.52 -5.92
C ALA A 134 -5.83 12.72 -6.85
N ASN A 135 -5.67 12.45 -8.15
CA ASN A 135 -5.66 13.44 -9.22
C ASN A 135 -4.62 14.57 -9.01
N GLN A 136 -3.49 14.23 -8.40
CA GLN A 136 -2.32 15.10 -8.24
C GLN A 136 -1.17 14.57 -9.09
N ASP A 137 -0.32 15.48 -9.57
CA ASP A 137 0.91 15.16 -10.30
C ASP A 137 2.07 14.88 -9.34
#